data_AF-A0AAJ5Z6Z0-F1
#
_entry.id   AF-A0AAJ5Z6Z0-F1
#
_cell.length_a   1.000
_cell.length_b   1.000
_cell.length_c   1.000
_cell.angle_alpha   90.00
_cell.angle_beta   90.00
_cell.angle_gamma   90.00
#
_symmetry.space_group_name_H-M   'P 1'
#
loop_
_entity.id
_entity.type
_entity.pdbx_description
1 polymer ?
#
loop_
_entity_poly.entity_id
_entity_poly.type
_entity_poly.pdbx_seq_one_letter_code
_entity_poly.pdbx_strand_id
1 'polypeptide(L)'
;MREQNPSVYSDPNGTILKELYELKQLVRQQGQALKEVLCAEECAELLGVSVGYVYRLTSEKRLPHYKPQGKKIYFKRDELLDWLLSHRISPDSELTEHVAKHVRQARHGGL
;
A
#
# COMPACT_ATOMS: atom_id res chain seq x y z
N MET A 1 -50.84 -33.02 5.56
CA MET A 1 -49.84 -32.34 4.71
C MET A 1 -49.34 -31.09 5.41
N ARG A 2 -48.12 -31.13 5.93
CA ARG A 2 -47.22 -29.98 6.15
C ARG A 2 -45.81 -30.54 6.09
N GLU A 3 -45.18 -30.43 4.92
CA GLU A 3 -43.76 -30.69 4.74
C GLU A 3 -42.98 -29.73 5.65
N GLN A 4 -42.25 -30.30 6.61
CA GLN A 4 -41.24 -29.53 7.32
C GLN A 4 -40.02 -29.42 6.40
N ASN A 5 -39.76 -28.19 5.97
CA ASN A 5 -38.58 -27.79 5.21
C ASN A 5 -37.32 -28.06 6.07
N PRO A 6 -36.40 -28.95 5.68
CA PRO A 6 -35.21 -29.22 6.46
C PRO A 6 -34.28 -28.01 6.43
N SER A 7 -33.92 -27.52 7.62
CA SER A 7 -33.02 -26.39 7.83
C SER A 7 -31.63 -26.69 7.23
N VAL A 8 -31.38 -26.16 6.04
CA VAL A 8 -30.08 -26.14 5.35
C VAL A 8 -29.02 -25.28 6.06
N TYR A 9 -29.33 -24.72 7.23
CA TYR A 9 -28.46 -23.81 7.98
C TYR A 9 -27.65 -24.48 9.11
N SER A 10 -27.58 -25.81 9.15
CA SER A 10 -26.81 -26.53 10.17
C SER A 10 -26.04 -27.71 9.56
N ASP A 11 -25.38 -27.51 8.42
CA ASP A 11 -24.34 -28.46 7.97
C ASP A 11 -22.98 -28.00 8.51
N PRO A 12 -22.44 -28.67 9.54
CA PRO A 12 -21.12 -28.34 10.08
C PRO A 12 -20.03 -28.41 9.01
N ASN A 13 -20.18 -29.28 8.00
CA ASN A 13 -19.20 -29.39 6.92
C ASN A 13 -19.23 -28.16 6.02
N GLY A 14 -20.41 -27.66 5.66
CA GLY A 14 -20.57 -26.40 4.91
C GLY A 14 -19.95 -25.21 5.63
N THR A 15 -20.14 -25.08 6.95
CA THR A 15 -19.49 -24.03 7.74
C THR A 15 -17.97 -24.20 7.75
N ILE A 16 -17.45 -25.41 7.99
CA ILE A 16 -16.00 -25.68 7.99
C ILE A 16 -15.38 -25.36 6.62
N LEU A 17 -16.01 -25.76 5.52
CA LEU A 17 -15.50 -25.48 4.18
C LEU A 17 -15.44 -23.99 3.86
N LYS A 18 -16.44 -23.22 4.32
CA LYS A 18 -16.45 -21.76 4.21
C LYS A 18 -15.29 -21.13 4.98
N GLU A 19 -15.12 -21.51 6.25
CA GLU A 19 -14.02 -21.01 7.10
C GLU A 19 -12.63 -21.36 6.51
N LEU A 20 -12.46 -22.59 6.00
CA LEU A 20 -11.21 -23.01 5.32
C LEU A 20 -10.93 -22.18 4.06
N TYR A 21 -11.96 -21.84 3.30
CA TYR A 21 -11.82 -20.98 2.13
C TYR A 21 -11.38 -19.57 2.52
N GLU A 22 -12.01 -18.99 3.54
CA GLU A 22 -11.66 -17.66 4.06
C GLU A 22 -10.23 -17.63 4.59
N LEU A 23 -9.84 -18.61 5.41
CA LEU A 23 -8.46 -18.77 5.90
C LEU A 23 -7.45 -18.85 4.76
N LYS A 24 -7.75 -19.61 3.71
CA LYS A 24 -6.88 -19.72 2.52
C LYS A 24 -6.70 -18.37 1.82
N GLN A 25 -7.74 -17.53 1.75
CA GLN A 25 -7.61 -16.19 1.18
C GLN A 25 -6.75 -15.28 2.07
N LEU A 26 -6.97 -15.30 3.38
CA LEU A 26 -6.20 -14.51 4.33
C LEU A 26 -4.70 -14.85 4.31
N VAL A 27 -4.34 -16.14 4.29
CA VAL A 27 -2.94 -16.57 4.20
C VAL A 27 -2.28 -16.10 2.90
N ARG A 28 -3.01 -16.15 1.78
CA ARG A 28 -2.51 -15.63 0.49
C ARG A 28 -2.26 -14.14 0.54
N GLN A 29 -3.20 -13.37 1.10
CA GLN A 29 -3.08 -11.92 1.26
C GLN A 29 -1.90 -11.55 2.17
N GLN A 30 -1.70 -12.28 3.26
CA GLN A 30 -0.58 -12.08 4.16
C GLN A 30 0.77 -12.31 3.45
N GLY A 31 0.87 -13.36 2.64
CA GLY A 31 2.08 -13.63 1.84
C GLY A 31 2.42 -12.50 0.86
N GLN A 32 1.42 -11.86 0.26
CA GLN A 32 1.62 -10.70 -0.63
C GLN A 32 2.07 -9.45 0.14
N ALA A 33 1.55 -9.24 1.36
CA ALA A 33 1.94 -8.11 2.20
C ALA A 33 3.40 -8.17 2.66
N LEU A 34 3.93 -9.38 2.88
CA LEU A 34 5.31 -9.63 3.34
C LEU A 34 6.35 -9.66 2.21
N LYS A 35 5.93 -9.54 0.95
CA LYS A 35 6.84 -9.65 -0.19
C LYS A 35 7.77 -8.43 -0.27
N GLU A 36 9.08 -8.68 -0.18
CA GLU A 36 10.12 -7.65 -0.24
C GLU A 36 10.35 -7.09 -1.66
N VAL A 37 10.14 -7.93 -2.68
CA VAL A 37 10.37 -7.57 -4.09
C VAL A 37 9.08 -7.71 -4.88
N LEU A 38 8.66 -6.61 -5.51
CA LEU A 38 7.41 -6.50 -6.25
C LEU A 38 7.67 -6.51 -7.76
N CYS A 39 6.77 -7.10 -8.54
CA CYS A 39 6.70 -6.88 -9.98
C CYS A 39 5.90 -5.59 -10.31
N ALA A 40 5.77 -5.26 -11.59
CA ALA A 40 5.05 -4.06 -12.02
C ALA A 40 3.57 -4.07 -11.62
N GLU A 41 2.93 -5.25 -11.67
CA GLU A 41 1.55 -5.46 -11.27
C GLU A 41 1.36 -5.24 -9.76
N GLU A 42 2.21 -5.86 -8.94
CA GLU A 42 2.18 -5.70 -7.48
C GLU A 42 2.53 -4.27 -7.03
N CYS A 43 3.43 -3.59 -7.74
CA CYS A 43 3.74 -2.19 -7.52
C CYS A 43 2.53 -1.30 -7.82
N ALA A 44 1.82 -1.56 -8.92
CA ALA A 44 0.62 -0.83 -9.30
C ALA A 44 -0.50 -1.02 -8.27
N GLU A 45 -0.69 -2.25 -7.78
CA GLU A 45 -1.64 -2.57 -6.71
C GLU A 45 -1.28 -1.84 -5.41
N LEU A 46 -0.01 -1.87 -5.00
CA LEU A 46 0.46 -1.19 -3.78
C LEU A 46 0.25 0.33 -3.85
N LEU A 47 0.55 0.94 -5.00
CA LEU A 47 0.39 2.38 -5.20
C LEU A 47 -1.06 2.81 -5.48
N GLY A 48 -1.97 1.86 -5.75
CA GLY A 48 -3.35 2.16 -6.14
C GLY A 48 -3.47 2.83 -7.51
N VAL A 49 -2.59 2.48 -8.47
CA VAL A 49 -2.55 3.10 -9.81
C VAL A 49 -2.55 2.06 -10.92
N SER A 50 -2.62 2.49 -12.18
CA SER A 50 -2.53 1.57 -13.32
C SER A 50 -1.09 1.11 -13.58
N VAL A 51 -0.93 -0.12 -14.07
CA VAL A 51 0.39 -0.67 -14.47
C VAL A 51 1.05 0.18 -15.56
N GLY A 52 0.26 0.72 -16.50
CA GLY A 52 0.78 1.66 -17.51
C GLY A 52 1.37 2.92 -16.89
N TYR A 53 0.78 3.43 -15.80
CA TYR A 53 1.35 4.56 -15.07
C TYR A 53 2.65 4.21 -14.37
N VAL A 54 2.76 3.01 -13.77
CA VAL A 54 4.03 2.50 -13.24
C VAL A 54 5.11 2.48 -14.32
N TYR A 55 4.81 1.92 -15.50
CA TYR A 55 5.76 1.92 -16.62
C TYR A 55 6.15 3.34 -17.05
N ARG A 56 5.19 4.27 -17.14
CA ARG A 56 5.49 5.68 -17.44
C ARG A 56 6.44 6.31 -16.42
N LEU A 57 6.19 6.12 -15.12
CA LEU A 57 7.08 6.65 -14.08
C LEU A 57 8.48 6.01 -14.14
N THR A 58 8.57 4.72 -14.49
CA THR A 58 9.86 4.04 -14.65
C THR A 58 10.62 4.54 -15.87
N SER A 59 9.95 4.77 -17.01
CA SER A 59 10.58 5.32 -18.20
C SER A 59 11.02 6.77 -18.02
N GLU A 60 10.27 7.55 -17.23
CA GLU A 60 10.64 8.91 -16.80
C GLU A 60 11.75 8.91 -15.72
N LYS A 61 12.20 7.74 -15.25
CA LYS A 61 13.16 7.58 -14.14
C LYS A 61 12.72 8.25 -12.84
N ARG A 62 11.42 8.41 -12.64
CA ARG A 62 10.82 9.01 -11.45
C ARG A 62 10.56 8.00 -10.34
N LEU A 63 10.39 6.73 -10.69
CA LEU A 63 10.14 5.63 -9.76
C LEU A 63 11.39 4.75 -9.62
N PRO A 64 11.91 4.50 -8.39
CA PRO A 64 13.03 3.59 -8.15
C PRO A 64 12.70 2.17 -8.63
N HIS A 65 13.57 1.58 -9.46
CA HIS A 65 13.32 0.25 -10.02
C HIS A 65 14.62 -0.48 -10.38
N TYR A 66 14.53 -1.81 -10.46
CA TYR A 66 15.62 -2.73 -10.78
C TYR A 66 15.32 -3.49 -12.06
N LYS A 67 16.33 -3.65 -12.93
CA LYS A 67 16.17 -4.29 -14.25
C LYS A 67 17.32 -5.25 -14.58
N PRO A 68 17.50 -6.37 -13.85
CA PRO A 68 18.70 -7.21 -13.93
C PRO A 68 18.94 -7.86 -15.30
N GLN A 69 17.89 -8.13 -16.07
CA GLN A 69 17.99 -8.79 -17.40
C GLN A 69 17.31 -8.00 -18.52
N GLY A 70 16.97 -6.72 -18.31
CA GLY A 70 16.39 -5.88 -19.37
C GLY A 70 14.95 -6.21 -19.82
N LYS A 71 14.39 -7.37 -19.46
CA LYS A 71 13.02 -7.79 -19.86
C LYS A 71 11.93 -7.43 -18.84
N LYS A 72 12.18 -7.67 -17.55
CA LYS A 72 11.25 -7.35 -16.45
C LYS A 72 11.86 -6.30 -15.54
N ILE A 73 10.99 -5.49 -14.94
CA ILE A 73 11.33 -4.55 -13.88
C ILE A 73 10.82 -5.06 -12.53
N TYR A 74 11.57 -4.76 -11.49
CA TYR A 74 11.27 -5.14 -10.11
C TYR A 74 11.43 -3.93 -9.19
N PHE A 75 10.75 -3.96 -8.06
CA PHE A 75 10.75 -2.89 -7.08
C PHE A 75 11.06 -3.46 -5.71
N LYS A 76 11.96 -2.84 -4.96
CA LYS A 76 12.14 -3.16 -3.55
C LYS A 76 11.06 -2.41 -2.76
N ARG A 77 10.29 -3.13 -1.95
CA ARG A 77 9.13 -2.60 -1.23
C ARG A 77 9.50 -1.40 -0.36
N ASP A 78 10.58 -1.48 0.42
CA ASP A 78 10.97 -0.41 1.33
C ASP A 78 11.34 0.88 0.58
N GLU A 79 12.14 0.76 -0.49
CA GLU A 79 12.51 1.92 -1.32
C GLU A 79 11.30 2.54 -2.02
N LEU A 80 10.32 1.72 -2.41
CA LEU A 80 9.08 2.19 -3.00
C LEU A 80 8.24 2.98 -1.99
N LEU A 81 8.18 2.52 -0.74
CA LEU A 81 7.47 3.20 0.35
C LEU A 81 8.17 4.51 0.75
N ASP A 82 9.50 4.50 0.86
CA ASP A 82 10.29 5.70 1.12
C ASP A 82 10.09 6.74 0.02
N TRP A 83 10.10 6.29 -1.25
CA TRP A 83 9.81 7.15 -2.38
C TRP A 83 8.39 7.72 -2.32
N LEU A 84 7.38 6.91 -1.97
CA LEU A 84 6.00 7.35 -1.85
C LEU A 84 5.84 8.47 -0.81
N LEU A 85 6.60 8.40 0.28
CA LEU A 85 6.56 9.38 1.38
C LEU A 85 7.51 10.58 1.17
N SER A 86 8.37 10.54 0.16
CA SER A 86 9.44 11.54 -0.05
C SER A 86 8.94 12.95 -0.40
N HIS A 87 7.77 13.07 -1.03
CA HIS A 87 7.21 14.35 -1.49
C HIS A 87 6.08 14.84 -0.59
N ARG A 88 6.34 14.91 0.72
CA ARG A 88 5.38 15.46 1.67
C ARG A 88 5.12 16.94 1.38
N ILE A 89 3.86 17.29 1.16
CA ILE A 89 3.39 18.68 1.13
C ILE A 89 2.98 19.04 2.56
N SER A 90 3.66 20.02 3.17
CA SER A 90 3.30 20.50 4.51
C SER A 90 1.97 21.25 4.45
N PRO A 91 1.04 20.98 5.38
CA PRO A 91 -0.17 21.80 5.54
C PRO A 91 0.16 23.26 5.85
N ASP A 92 -0.68 24.19 5.38
CA ASP A 92 -0.54 25.63 5.60
C ASP A 92 -0.44 26.03 7.08
N SER A 93 -1.08 25.24 7.96
CA SER A 93 -0.99 25.41 9.41
C SER A 93 0.43 25.18 9.94
N GLU A 94 1.14 24.17 9.45
CA GLU A 94 2.53 23.88 9.85
C GLU A 94 3.49 24.97 9.38
N LEU A 95 3.26 25.53 8.18
CA LEU A 95 4.03 26.67 7.68
C LEU A 95 3.82 27.90 8.57
N THR A 96 2.57 28.17 8.94
CA THR A 96 2.20 29.30 9.82
C THR A 96 2.84 29.17 11.20
N GLU A 97 2.85 27.96 11.78
CA GLU A 97 3.53 27.69 13.05
C GLU A 97 5.05 27.85 12.95
N HIS A 98 5.66 27.42 11.85
CA HIS A 98 7.11 27.57 11.64
C HIS A 98 7.51 29.05 11.57
N VAL A 99 6.72 29.86 10.84
CA VAL A 99 6.89 31.32 10.79
C VAL A 99 6.68 31.95 12.17
N ALA A 100 5.61 31.59 12.88
CA ALA A 100 5.33 32.12 14.21
C ALA A 100 6.43 31.79 15.22
N LYS A 101 6.99 30.57 15.16
CA LYS A 101 8.13 30.14 15.99
C LYS A 101 9.38 30.97 15.69
N HIS A 102 9.68 31.19 14.40
CA HIS A 102 10.85 31.96 13.98
C HIS A 102 10.74 33.44 14.41
N VAL A 103 9.57 34.05 14.28
CA VAL A 103 9.32 35.44 14.75
C VAL A 103 9.46 35.56 16.27
N ARG A 104 8.99 34.58 17.05
CA ARG A 104 9.15 34.58 18.52
C ARG A 104 10.62 34.47 18.93
N GLN A 105 11.41 33.66 18.22
CA GLN A 105 12.84 33.49 18.48
C GLN A 105 13.64 34.76 18.12
N ALA A 106 13.33 35.40 16.99
CA ALA A 106 13.97 36.65 16.59
C ALA A 106 13.73 37.80 17.60
N ARG A 107 12.59 37.79 18.31
CA ARG A 107 12.25 38.81 19.32
C ARG A 107 12.99 38.64 20.66
N HIS A 108 13.60 37.48 20.92
CA HIS A 108 14.32 37.20 22.16
C HIS A 108 15.85 37.37 22.04
N GLY A 109 16.39 37.55 20.82
CA GLY A 109 17.84 37.68 20.57
C GLY A 109 18.35 39.10 20.36
N GLY A 110 17.52 40.13 20.55
CA GLY A 110 17.90 41.54 20.43
C GLY A 110 17.91 42.23 21.80
N LEU A 111 19.02 42.12 22.52
CA LEU A 111 19.41 42.97 23.64
C LEU A 111 20.87 43.39 23.42
#